data_AF-A0A3D8L267-F1
#
_entry.id   AF-A0A3D8L267-F1
#
_cell.length_a   1.000
_cell.length_b   1.000
_cell.length_c   1.000
_cell.angle_alpha   90.00
_cell.angle_beta   90.00
_cell.angle_gamma   90.00
#
_symmetry.space_group_name_H-M   'P 1'
#
loop_
_entity.id
_entity.type
_entity.pdbx_description
1 polymer ?
#
loop_
_entity_poly.entity_id
_entity_poly.type
_entity_poly.pdbx_seq_one_letter_code
_entity_poly.pdbx_strand_id
1 'polypeptide(L)'
;MKNNSAISEYLIYPDQKKRILVHSAAWVLMFLICSLFVTFLFRTNTFALPSLVYAFITVLFIIFNHYTLSYLGLKLIKNKRWIFFTGLLILLYLLSVLTVIPLGFLGKSFPQYSMIRLQSEKFYIRSLADFLSLNNFIWVFTIIVFGNLLSLSLKLFKNNYESHKRYALLQKQNAELELSFLRAQIHPHFLFNTLNNVYGLVMDNEKAAQVVLKLSDLLRFSLYESNRGFIPLKREVEFLSDYISLEQIRHSSRVSIQYCFSGIQDEEVKIAPLLLINFIENAFKHGINATRHRAWVRIRLTQDKDTTEFTVENSKPAKLEASSDFNEGIGLENVKRRLALQYPGKHRLKIKDTTDSFLVILTLQTNE
;
A
#
# COMPACT_ATOMS: atom_id res chain seq x y z
N MET A 1 7.20 4.04 -21.59
CA MET A 1 6.64 5.34 -21.11
C MET A 1 5.49 5.22 -20.08
N LYS A 2 4.97 4.02 -19.73
CA LYS A 2 3.87 3.86 -18.75
C LYS A 2 4.27 3.83 -17.26
N ASN A 3 5.56 3.81 -16.91
CA ASN A 3 6.00 3.66 -15.51
C ASN A 3 6.12 4.96 -14.70
N ASN A 4 6.02 6.13 -15.34
CA ASN A 4 6.15 7.42 -14.64
C ASN A 4 4.82 7.91 -14.02
N SER A 5 3.66 7.38 -14.43
CA SER A 5 2.36 7.82 -13.89
C SER A 5 2.13 7.31 -12.47
N ALA A 6 2.49 6.05 -12.19
CA ALA A 6 2.30 5.43 -10.87
C ALA A 6 3.11 6.14 -9.77
N ILE A 7 4.30 6.68 -10.09
CA ILE A 7 5.12 7.40 -9.11
C ILE A 7 4.53 8.79 -8.80
N SER A 8 3.84 9.41 -9.77
CA SER A 8 3.28 10.76 -9.61
C SER A 8 2.14 10.83 -8.60
N GLU A 9 1.33 9.77 -8.52
CA GLU A 9 0.15 9.68 -7.66
C GLU A 9 0.51 9.62 -6.16
N TYR A 10 1.75 9.26 -5.84
CA TYR A 10 2.21 9.06 -4.48
C TYR A 10 3.07 10.20 -3.92
N LEU A 11 3.39 11.21 -4.73
CA LEU A 11 4.03 12.43 -4.26
C LEU A 11 3.03 13.28 -3.50
N ILE A 12 3.46 13.91 -2.39
CA ILE A 12 2.64 14.92 -1.71
C ILE A 12 2.30 16.08 -2.66
N TYR A 13 3.13 16.26 -3.70
CA TYR A 13 2.87 17.15 -4.82
C TYR A 13 2.80 16.37 -6.13
N PRO A 14 1.60 15.88 -6.51
CA PRO A 14 1.43 15.24 -7.82
C PRO A 14 1.49 16.28 -8.96
N ASP A 15 1.24 17.56 -8.65
CA ASP A 15 1.20 18.67 -9.60
C ASP A 15 1.98 19.88 -9.04
N GLN A 16 2.71 20.57 -9.92
CA GLN A 16 3.43 21.82 -9.64
C GLN A 16 2.49 22.92 -9.13
N LYS A 17 1.24 22.99 -9.60
CA LYS A 17 0.26 23.98 -9.11
C LYS A 17 -0.10 23.76 -7.64
N LYS A 18 -0.38 22.51 -7.26
CA LYS A 18 -0.65 22.13 -5.85
C LYS A 18 0.55 22.40 -4.95
N ARG A 19 1.77 22.17 -5.46
CA ARG A 19 3.00 22.52 -4.74
C ARG A 19 3.09 24.02 -4.45
N ILE A 20 2.91 24.85 -5.48
CA ILE A 20 2.93 26.31 -5.31
C ILE A 20 1.87 26.72 -4.29
N LEU A 21 0.64 26.22 -4.42
CA LEU A 21 -0.46 26.54 -3.49
C LEU A 21 -0.12 26.22 -2.04
N VAL A 22 0.38 25.01 -1.75
CA VAL A 22 0.73 24.61 -0.38
C VAL A 22 1.90 25.42 0.18
N HIS A 23 2.93 25.71 -0.62
CA HIS A 23 4.03 26.56 -0.18
C HIS A 23 3.58 28.01 0.06
N SER A 24 2.76 28.57 -0.84
CA SER A 24 2.18 29.89 -0.66
C SER A 24 1.32 29.96 0.61
N ALA A 25 0.46 28.96 0.86
CA ALA A 25 -0.34 28.88 2.08
C ALA A 25 0.52 28.78 3.34
N ALA A 26 1.60 27.99 3.32
CA ALA A 26 2.52 27.87 4.44
C ALA A 26 3.25 29.20 4.75
N TRP A 27 3.67 29.94 3.71
CA TRP A 27 4.31 31.25 3.90
C TRP A 27 3.32 32.33 4.34
N VAL A 28 2.08 32.30 3.85
CA VAL A 28 1.00 33.17 4.36
C VAL A 28 0.73 32.88 5.83
N LEU A 29 0.63 31.61 6.22
CA LEU A 29 0.46 31.23 7.62
C LEU A 29 1.64 31.70 8.49
N MET A 30 2.88 31.52 8.00
CA MET A 30 4.08 32.01 8.68
C MET A 30 4.05 33.54 8.85
N PHE A 31 3.61 34.26 7.82
CA PHE A 31 3.44 35.71 7.90
C PHE A 31 2.38 36.12 8.93
N LEU A 32 1.24 35.43 8.99
CA LEU A 32 0.22 35.67 10.00
C LEU A 32 0.76 35.44 11.43
N ILE A 33 1.47 34.33 11.65
CA ILE A 33 2.10 34.03 12.95
C ILE A 33 3.13 35.11 13.31
N CYS A 34 3.99 35.50 12.36
CA CYS A 34 4.99 36.54 12.58
C CYS A 34 4.34 37.91 12.85
N SER A 35 3.29 38.26 12.13
CA SER A 35 2.53 39.51 12.33
C SER A 35 1.91 39.56 13.72
N LEU A 36 1.26 38.48 14.18
CA LEU A 36 0.71 38.39 15.54
C LEU A 36 1.82 38.54 16.60
N PHE A 37 2.95 37.88 16.39
CA PHE A 37 4.10 37.96 17.30
C PHE A 37 4.68 39.38 17.38
N VAL A 38 4.90 40.04 16.24
CA VAL A 38 5.40 41.41 16.17
C VAL A 38 4.40 42.40 16.80
N THR A 39 3.11 42.20 16.55
CA THR A 39 2.04 43.03 17.14
C THR A 39 2.05 42.95 18.66
N PHE A 40 2.18 41.75 19.21
CA PHE A 40 2.33 41.52 20.64
C PHE A 40 3.57 42.23 21.20
N LEU A 41 4.72 42.12 20.52
CA LEU A 41 5.97 42.73 20.95
C LEU A 41 5.94 44.27 20.91
N PHE A 42 5.34 44.84 19.88
CA PHE A 42 5.23 46.29 19.71
C PHE A 42 4.03 46.89 20.46
N ARG A 43 3.16 46.06 21.05
CA ARG A 43 1.88 46.47 21.66
C ARG A 43 1.09 47.41 20.74
N THR A 44 0.95 47.00 19.49
CA THR A 44 0.22 47.75 18.45
C THR A 44 -1.03 47.00 18.01
N ASN A 45 -1.77 47.55 17.06
CA ASN A 45 -2.82 46.82 16.34
C ASN A 45 -2.18 45.90 15.29
N THR A 46 -2.79 44.74 14.99
CA THR A 46 -2.31 43.76 14.00
C THR A 46 -2.19 44.34 12.60
N PHE A 47 -3.01 45.35 12.28
CA PHE A 47 -2.99 46.06 11.01
C PHE A 47 -2.14 47.34 11.02
N ALA A 48 -1.39 47.60 12.09
CA ALA A 48 -0.49 48.74 12.13
C ALA A 48 0.62 48.56 11.08
N LEU A 49 0.75 49.55 10.19
CA LEU A 49 1.73 49.54 9.11
C LEU A 49 3.16 49.15 9.54
N PRO A 50 3.76 49.72 10.62
CA PRO A 50 5.12 49.34 11.01
C PRO A 50 5.25 47.87 11.45
N SER A 51 4.21 47.30 12.07
CA SER A 51 4.19 45.89 12.48
C SER A 51 4.14 44.97 11.26
N LEU A 52 3.29 45.30 10.28
CA LEU A 52 3.21 44.56 9.01
C LEU A 52 4.51 44.62 8.22
N VAL A 53 5.14 45.80 8.12
CA VAL A 53 6.42 45.98 7.44
C VAL A 53 7.53 45.17 8.11
N TYR A 54 7.64 45.24 9.43
CA TYR A 54 8.66 44.49 10.17
C TYR A 54 8.44 42.96 10.07
N ALA A 55 7.19 42.50 10.19
CA ALA A 55 6.84 41.09 10.01
C ALA A 55 7.15 40.61 8.58
N PHE A 56 6.85 41.41 7.57
CA PHE A 56 7.15 41.07 6.17
C PHE A 56 8.64 40.88 5.94
N ILE A 57 9.46 41.85 6.39
CA ILE A 57 10.94 41.75 6.28
C ILE A 57 11.45 40.52 7.01
N THR A 58 10.97 40.28 8.23
CA THR A 58 11.36 39.12 9.04
C THR A 58 11.05 37.81 8.31
N VAL A 59 9.87 37.69 7.71
CA VAL A 59 9.46 36.50 6.95
C VAL A 59 10.34 36.31 5.71
N LEU A 60 10.74 37.37 5.01
CA LEU A 60 11.69 37.26 3.90
C LEU A 60 13.03 36.66 4.33
N PHE A 61 13.55 37.07 5.50
CA PHE A 61 14.76 36.46 6.07
C PHE A 61 14.54 34.99 6.45
N ILE A 62 13.38 34.64 7.03
CA ILE A 62 13.03 33.24 7.33
C ILE A 62 12.95 32.42 6.04
N ILE A 63 12.35 32.95 4.97
CA ILE A 63 12.25 32.30 3.66
C ILE A 63 13.65 32.06 3.08
N PHE A 64 14.50 33.09 3.08
CA PHE A 64 15.86 33.01 2.58
C PHE A 64 16.69 31.96 3.34
N ASN A 65 16.67 32.02 4.68
CA ASN A 65 17.37 31.07 5.53
C ASN A 65 16.82 29.64 5.33
N HIS A 66 15.49 29.50 5.22
CA HIS A 66 14.85 28.20 5.01
C HIS A 66 15.35 27.57 3.71
N TYR A 67 15.31 28.29 2.59
CA TYR A 67 15.75 27.75 1.31
C TYR A 67 17.25 27.44 1.31
N THR A 68 18.06 28.30 1.93
CA THR A 68 19.50 28.06 2.04
C THR A 68 19.81 26.81 2.87
N LEU A 69 19.22 26.66 4.06
CA LEU A 69 19.35 25.47 4.90
C LEU A 69 18.79 24.23 4.20
N SER A 70 17.68 24.39 3.49
CA SER A 70 16.98 23.34 2.77
C SER A 70 17.78 22.72 1.63
N TYR A 71 18.50 23.52 0.85
CA TYR A 71 19.22 23.06 -0.34
C TYR A 71 20.71 22.86 -0.08
N LEU A 72 21.33 23.79 0.64
CA LEU A 72 22.76 23.74 0.95
C LEU A 72 23.01 23.08 2.30
N GLY A 73 22.30 23.50 3.36
CA GLY A 73 22.48 22.97 4.71
C GLY A 73 22.29 21.46 4.82
N LEU A 74 21.15 20.95 4.33
CA LEU A 74 20.87 19.50 4.31
C LEU A 74 21.87 18.71 3.45
N LYS A 75 22.36 19.28 2.36
CA LYS A 75 23.40 18.65 1.52
C LYS A 75 24.73 18.54 2.28
N LEU A 76 25.12 19.57 3.02
CA LEU A 76 26.32 19.56 3.85
C LEU A 76 26.23 18.55 4.99
N ILE A 77 25.07 18.48 5.68
CA ILE A 77 24.82 17.48 6.73
C ILE A 77 24.91 16.06 6.15
N LYS A 78 24.23 15.79 5.03
CA LYS A 78 24.23 14.47 4.38
C LYS A 78 25.64 14.02 3.99
N ASN A 79 26.47 14.96 3.54
CA ASN A 79 27.86 14.70 3.16
C ASN A 79 28.85 14.77 4.35
N LYS A 80 28.36 14.85 5.59
CA LYS A 80 29.16 14.95 6.83
C LYS A 80 30.16 16.11 6.84
N ARG A 81 29.88 17.18 6.09
CA ARG A 81 30.73 18.38 5.99
C ARG A 81 30.42 19.38 7.11
N TRP A 82 30.66 18.97 8.36
CA TRP A 82 30.24 19.71 9.55
C TRP A 82 30.83 21.12 9.65
N ILE A 83 32.11 21.32 9.31
CA ILE A 83 32.78 22.64 9.36
C ILE A 83 32.11 23.64 8.40
N PHE A 84 31.78 23.21 7.18
CA PHE A 84 31.07 24.07 6.23
C PHE A 84 29.64 24.35 6.67
N PHE A 85 29.00 23.38 7.34
CA PHE A 85 27.66 23.57 7.88
C PHE A 85 27.65 24.57 9.05
N THR A 86 28.62 24.48 9.97
CA THR A 86 28.75 25.46 11.06
C THR A 86 29.07 26.85 10.52
N GLY A 87 29.97 26.95 9.54
CA GLY A 87 30.25 28.21 8.83
C GLY A 87 29.00 28.80 8.17
N LEU A 88 28.16 27.97 7.55
CA LEU A 88 26.87 28.40 6.98
C LEU A 88 25.92 28.92 8.06
N LEU A 89 25.81 28.26 9.21
CA LEU A 89 24.97 28.73 10.32
C LEU A 89 25.43 30.09 10.86
N ILE A 90 26.75 30.27 11.02
CA ILE A 90 27.32 31.55 11.43
C ILE A 90 27.00 32.63 10.38
N LEU A 91 27.20 32.35 9.09
CA LEU A 91 26.88 33.28 8.02
C LEU A 91 25.40 33.68 8.02
N LEU A 92 24.50 32.72 8.15
CA LEU A 92 23.06 32.98 8.20
C LEU A 92 22.70 33.80 9.44
N TYR A 93 23.32 33.54 10.60
CA TYR A 93 23.15 34.36 11.80
C TYR A 93 23.65 35.80 11.58
N LEU A 94 24.83 35.99 10.98
CA LEU A 94 25.35 37.33 10.70
C LEU A 94 24.44 38.13 9.76
N LEU A 95 23.95 37.50 8.69
CA LEU A 95 22.98 38.11 7.78
C LEU A 95 21.67 38.44 8.49
N SER A 96 21.27 37.58 9.41
CA SER A 96 20.05 37.71 10.19
C SER A 96 20.06 38.90 11.17
N VAL A 97 21.23 39.35 11.62
CA VAL A 97 21.37 40.58 12.42
C VAL A 97 20.87 41.82 11.66
N LEU A 98 20.88 41.80 10.32
CA LEU A 98 20.36 42.89 9.50
C LEU A 98 18.86 43.16 9.72
N THR A 99 18.11 42.20 10.29
CA THR A 99 16.70 42.39 10.67
C THR A 99 16.49 43.47 11.75
N VAL A 100 17.54 43.83 12.49
CA VAL A 100 17.51 44.90 13.49
C VAL A 100 17.53 46.30 12.85
N ILE A 101 18.11 46.45 11.65
CA ILE A 101 18.23 47.76 10.97
C ILE A 101 16.84 48.37 10.66
N PRO A 102 15.87 47.64 10.09
CA PRO A 102 14.51 48.15 9.90
C PRO A 102 13.85 48.67 11.18
N LEU A 103 14.17 48.09 12.33
CA LEU A 103 13.57 48.50 13.61
C LEU A 103 13.93 49.96 13.96
N GLY A 104 15.18 50.36 13.74
CA GLY A 104 15.64 51.73 13.92
C GLY A 104 14.98 52.72 12.96
N PHE A 105 14.80 52.31 11.70
CA PHE A 105 14.10 53.13 10.71
C PHE A 105 12.61 53.30 11.05
N LEU A 106 11.94 52.22 11.45
CA LEU A 106 10.52 52.24 11.85
C LEU A 106 10.30 53.06 13.12
N GLY A 107 11.18 52.95 14.12
CA GLY A 107 11.11 53.74 15.36
C GLY A 107 11.22 55.25 15.12
N LYS A 108 12.01 55.68 14.11
CA LYS A 108 12.10 57.10 13.70
C LYS A 108 10.92 57.54 12.84
N SER A 109 10.46 56.68 11.93
CA SER A 109 9.43 57.01 10.94
C SER A 109 8.02 57.00 11.54
N PHE A 110 7.80 56.26 12.63
CA PHE A 110 6.50 56.15 13.30
C PHE A 110 6.61 56.47 14.80
N PRO A 111 6.92 57.73 15.18
CA PRO A 111 7.17 58.12 16.56
C PRO A 111 5.95 57.94 17.49
N GLN A 112 4.73 57.87 16.92
CA GLN A 112 3.49 57.60 17.66
C GLN A 112 3.46 56.23 18.33
N TYR A 113 4.27 55.26 17.87
CA TYR A 113 4.37 53.94 18.49
C TYR A 113 5.59 53.87 19.41
N SER A 114 5.43 54.36 20.64
CA SER A 114 6.51 54.45 21.64
C SER A 114 7.23 53.12 21.89
N MET A 115 6.51 52.00 21.88
CA MET A 115 7.12 50.68 22.04
C MET A 115 8.04 50.28 20.90
N ILE A 116 7.74 50.67 19.65
CA ILE A 116 8.62 50.39 18.51
C ILE A 116 9.93 51.15 18.69
N ARG A 117 9.85 52.42 19.10
CA ARG A 117 11.02 53.21 19.44
C ARG A 117 11.83 52.59 20.57
N LEU A 118 11.19 52.17 21.67
CA LEU A 118 11.87 51.53 22.80
C LEU A 118 12.58 50.23 22.40
N GLN A 119 11.93 49.37 21.60
CA GLN A 119 12.57 48.17 21.08
C GLN A 119 13.72 48.53 20.14
N SER A 120 13.55 49.55 19.30
CA SER A 120 14.60 50.02 18.39
C SER A 120 15.84 50.50 19.13
N GLU A 121 15.67 51.25 20.23
CA GLU A 121 16.76 51.74 21.08
C GLU A 121 17.43 50.59 21.85
N LYS A 122 16.63 49.63 22.34
CA LYS A 122 17.11 48.45 23.08
C LYS A 122 17.99 47.52 22.23
N PHE A 123 17.67 47.37 20.95
CA PHE A 123 18.38 46.47 20.04
C PHE A 123 19.32 47.21 19.08
N TYR A 124 19.40 48.55 19.14
CA TYR A 124 20.24 49.33 18.24
C TYR A 124 21.72 48.95 18.39
N ILE A 125 22.40 48.73 17.26
CA ILE A 125 23.81 48.33 17.23
C ILE A 125 24.67 49.56 16.91
N ARG A 126 25.36 50.12 17.91
CA ARG A 126 26.32 51.24 17.72
C ARG A 126 27.76 50.79 17.79
N SER A 127 28.01 49.73 18.53
CA SER A 127 29.34 49.23 18.84
C SER A 127 29.41 47.71 18.68
N LEU A 128 30.63 47.17 18.70
CA LEU A 128 30.85 45.73 18.74
C LEU A 128 30.26 45.10 20.02
N ALA A 129 30.23 45.83 21.14
CA ALA A 129 29.62 45.37 22.38
C ALA A 129 28.10 45.18 22.24
N ASP A 130 27.41 46.07 21.53
CA ASP A 130 25.97 45.95 21.26
C ASP A 130 25.69 44.77 20.33
N PHE A 131 26.54 44.58 19.31
CA PHE A 131 26.47 43.44 18.39
C PHE A 131 26.61 42.09 19.13
N LEU A 132 27.53 42.02 20.10
CA LEU A 132 27.75 40.85 20.95
C LEU A 132 26.81 40.79 22.18
N SER A 133 25.89 41.74 22.32
CA SER A 133 25.01 41.79 23.47
C SER A 133 24.06 40.59 23.50
N LEU A 134 23.83 40.07 24.71
CA LEU A 134 22.92 38.94 24.91
C LEU A 134 21.49 39.24 24.42
N ASN A 135 21.06 40.51 24.52
CA ASN A 135 19.76 40.94 24.03
C ASN A 135 19.63 40.79 22.51
N ASN A 136 20.60 41.28 21.74
CA ASN A 136 20.59 41.14 20.28
C ASN A 136 20.74 39.68 19.85
N PHE A 137 21.60 38.93 20.54
CA PHE A 137 21.72 37.49 20.30
C PHE A 137 20.37 36.79 20.50
N ILE A 138 19.71 36.97 21.64
CA ILE A 138 18.41 36.34 21.92
C ILE A 138 17.36 36.79 20.91
N TRP A 139 17.27 38.08 20.57
CA TRP A 139 16.28 38.58 19.62
C TRP A 139 16.39 37.93 18.24
N VAL A 140 17.59 37.98 17.66
CA VAL A 140 17.90 37.41 16.35
C VAL A 140 17.78 35.88 16.39
N PHE A 141 18.30 35.25 17.45
CA PHE A 141 18.22 33.81 17.64
C PHE A 141 16.75 33.37 17.74
N THR A 142 15.93 33.92 18.63
CA THR A 142 14.54 33.50 18.82
C THR A 142 13.73 33.60 17.52
N ILE A 143 13.71 34.75 16.86
CA ILE A 143 12.87 34.96 15.68
C ILE A 143 13.23 33.99 14.55
N ILE A 144 14.53 33.72 14.39
CA ILE A 144 15.04 33.06 13.20
C ILE A 144 15.21 31.57 13.43
N VAL A 145 15.60 31.16 14.63
CA VAL A 145 15.64 29.76 15.04
C VAL A 145 14.22 29.18 15.06
N PHE A 146 13.24 29.83 15.70
CA PHE A 146 11.87 29.30 15.70
C PHE A 146 11.26 29.25 14.30
N GLY A 147 11.41 30.32 13.50
CA GLY A 147 10.92 30.36 12.12
C GLY A 147 11.57 29.30 11.20
N ASN A 148 12.89 29.13 11.31
CA ASN A 148 13.61 28.14 10.49
C ASN A 148 13.44 26.71 10.99
N LEU A 149 13.38 26.45 12.30
CA LEU A 149 13.15 25.11 12.84
C LEU A 149 11.79 24.60 12.39
N LEU A 150 10.73 25.40 12.52
CA LEU A 150 9.39 24.98 12.10
C LEU A 150 9.39 24.61 10.61
N SER A 151 9.92 25.50 9.76
CA SER A 151 9.94 25.30 8.31
C SER A 151 10.83 24.14 7.87
N LEU A 152 12.01 23.96 8.50
CA LEU A 152 12.91 22.84 8.24
C LEU A 152 12.33 21.51 8.75
N SER A 153 11.67 21.51 9.91
CA SER A 153 11.05 20.31 10.48
C SER A 153 9.93 19.79 9.59
N LEU A 154 9.07 20.68 9.07
CA LEU A 154 8.05 20.32 8.08
C LEU A 154 8.67 19.70 6.83
N LYS A 155 9.78 20.26 6.34
CA LYS A 155 10.50 19.69 5.18
C LYS A 155 11.10 18.32 5.47
N LEU A 156 11.74 18.14 6.63
CA LEU A 156 12.34 16.86 7.02
C LEU A 156 11.27 15.78 7.20
N PHE A 157 10.18 16.11 7.88
CA PHE A 157 9.03 15.23 8.03
C PHE A 157 8.49 14.79 6.67
N LYS A 158 8.28 15.75 5.76
CA LYS A 158 7.86 15.49 4.38
C LYS A 158 8.80 14.53 3.64
N ASN A 159 10.10 14.82 3.67
CA ASN A 159 11.12 14.02 2.98
C ASN A 159 11.18 12.59 3.54
N ASN A 160 11.10 12.44 4.86
CA ASN A 160 11.10 11.13 5.51
C ASN A 160 9.85 10.33 5.14
N TYR A 161 8.67 10.96 5.18
CA TYR A 161 7.42 10.31 4.79
C TYR A 161 7.47 9.83 3.33
N GLU A 162 7.90 10.68 2.40
CA GLU A 162 8.06 10.29 0.98
C GLU A 162 9.09 9.17 0.80
N SER A 163 10.19 9.18 1.57
CA SER A 163 11.21 8.12 1.54
C SER A 163 10.68 6.78 2.06
N HIS A 164 9.99 6.77 3.20
CA HIS A 164 9.39 5.55 3.76
C HIS A 164 8.36 4.94 2.83
N LYS A 165 7.51 5.76 2.20
CA LYS A 165 6.52 5.29 1.25
C LYS A 165 7.17 4.68 -0.01
N ARG A 166 8.22 5.31 -0.55
CA ARG A 166 9.00 4.74 -1.67
C ARG A 166 9.64 3.42 -1.31
N TYR A 167 10.19 3.31 -0.10
CA TYR A 167 10.79 2.07 0.39
C TYR A 167 9.76 0.93 0.47
N ALA A 168 8.57 1.20 1.02
CA ALA A 168 7.49 0.21 1.07
C ALA A 168 7.03 -0.25 -0.33
N LEU A 169 6.96 0.68 -1.29
CA LEU A 169 6.63 0.34 -2.69
C LEU A 169 7.69 -0.56 -3.33
N LEU A 170 8.98 -0.24 -3.12
CA LEU A 170 10.09 -1.07 -3.62
C LEU A 170 10.09 -2.47 -3.00
N GLN A 171 9.78 -2.60 -1.72
CA GLN A 171 9.64 -3.91 -1.07
C GLN A 171 8.52 -4.74 -1.70
N LYS A 172 7.36 -4.12 -1.98
CA LYS A 172 6.25 -4.80 -2.66
C LYS A 172 6.68 -5.28 -4.05
N GLN A 173 7.33 -4.42 -4.84
CA GLN A 173 7.82 -4.78 -6.17
C GLN A 173 8.85 -5.90 -6.12
N ASN A 174 9.78 -5.88 -5.15
CA ASN A 174 10.74 -6.96 -4.95
C ASN A 174 10.06 -8.28 -4.62
N ALA A 175 9.07 -8.28 -3.72
CA ALA A 175 8.31 -9.49 -3.39
C ALA A 175 7.55 -10.06 -4.59
N GLU A 176 6.96 -9.19 -5.43
CA GLU A 176 6.30 -9.59 -6.68
C GLU A 176 7.30 -10.20 -7.69
N LEU A 177 8.49 -9.62 -7.81
CA LEU A 177 9.57 -10.15 -8.66
C LEU A 177 10.08 -11.49 -8.15
N GLU A 178 10.28 -11.64 -6.84
CA GLU A 178 10.71 -12.89 -6.22
C GLU A 178 9.68 -14.00 -6.42
N LEU A 179 8.39 -13.69 -6.22
CA LEU A 179 7.29 -14.61 -6.53
C LEU A 179 7.28 -15.01 -8.01
N SER A 180 7.46 -14.03 -8.91
CA SER A 180 7.53 -14.30 -10.35
C SER A 180 8.73 -15.17 -10.70
N PHE A 181 9.88 -14.94 -10.08
CA PHE A 181 11.10 -15.71 -10.30
C PHE A 181 10.96 -17.15 -9.79
N LEU A 182 10.46 -17.34 -8.56
CA LEU A 182 10.18 -18.66 -7.99
C LEU A 182 9.22 -19.47 -8.87
N ARG A 183 8.21 -18.82 -9.46
CA ARG A 183 7.31 -19.46 -10.43
C ARG A 183 7.99 -19.80 -11.74
N ALA A 184 8.88 -18.95 -12.24
CA ALA A 184 9.64 -19.20 -13.46
C ALA A 184 10.66 -20.35 -13.32
N GLN A 185 11.05 -20.71 -12.09
CA GLN A 185 11.88 -21.90 -11.84
C GLN A 185 11.12 -23.21 -12.10
N ILE A 186 9.78 -23.20 -12.06
CA ILE A 186 9.01 -24.25 -12.72
C ILE A 186 9.16 -23.96 -14.20
N HIS A 187 9.79 -24.85 -14.98
CA HIS A 187 9.89 -24.71 -16.43
C HIS A 187 8.62 -25.28 -17.09
N PRO A 188 7.55 -24.49 -17.33
CA PRO A 188 6.32 -24.99 -17.95
C PRO A 188 6.61 -25.73 -19.25
N HIS A 189 7.53 -25.21 -20.07
CA HIS A 189 7.91 -25.86 -21.32
C HIS A 189 8.53 -27.24 -21.13
N PHE A 190 9.39 -27.42 -20.12
CA PHE A 190 9.93 -28.75 -19.80
C PHE A 190 8.84 -29.70 -19.32
N LEU A 191 7.92 -29.23 -18.47
CA LEU A 191 6.79 -30.03 -17.98
C LEU A 191 5.84 -30.42 -19.13
N PHE A 192 5.48 -29.48 -20.01
CA PHE A 192 4.67 -29.77 -21.19
C PHE A 192 5.37 -30.73 -22.14
N ASN A 193 6.67 -30.56 -22.38
CA ASN A 193 7.43 -31.48 -23.21
C ASN A 193 7.49 -32.88 -22.59
N THR A 194 7.67 -32.95 -21.27
CA THR A 194 7.67 -34.23 -20.54
C THR A 194 6.31 -34.91 -20.64
N LEU A 195 5.21 -34.16 -20.45
CA LEU A 195 3.86 -34.69 -20.59
C LEU A 195 3.53 -35.09 -22.02
N ASN A 196 3.93 -34.30 -23.03
CA ASN A 196 3.75 -34.66 -24.44
C ASN A 196 4.55 -35.91 -24.82
N ASN A 197 5.76 -36.08 -24.28
CA ASN A 197 6.54 -37.30 -24.46
C ASN A 197 5.84 -38.50 -23.81
N VAL A 198 5.36 -38.36 -22.57
CA VAL A 198 4.58 -39.41 -21.89
C VAL A 198 3.31 -39.71 -22.67
N TYR A 199 2.61 -38.70 -23.19
CA TYR A 199 1.45 -38.87 -24.07
C TYR A 199 1.79 -39.71 -25.29
N GLY A 200 2.89 -39.41 -25.99
CA GLY A 200 3.36 -40.19 -27.13
C GLY A 200 3.71 -41.64 -26.76
N LEU A 201 4.23 -41.88 -25.55
CA LEU A 201 4.53 -43.24 -25.05
C LEU A 201 3.29 -44.05 -24.67
N VAL A 202 2.17 -43.39 -24.37
CA VAL A 202 0.94 -44.05 -23.93
C VAL A 202 -0.23 -43.85 -24.89
N MET A 203 0.04 -43.31 -26.09
CA MET A 203 -1.00 -42.91 -27.05
C MET A 203 -1.88 -44.09 -27.49
N ASP A 204 -1.28 -45.30 -27.58
CA ASP A 204 -1.99 -46.55 -27.90
C ASP A 204 -2.89 -47.05 -26.76
N ASN A 205 -2.76 -46.47 -25.56
CA ASN A 205 -3.65 -46.70 -24.44
C ASN A 205 -4.54 -45.47 -24.24
N GLU A 206 -5.73 -45.49 -24.84
CA GLU A 206 -6.69 -44.36 -24.82
C GLU A 206 -6.91 -43.77 -23.42
N LYS A 207 -7.01 -44.62 -22.38
CA LYS A 207 -7.21 -44.15 -21.00
C LYS A 207 -5.99 -43.42 -20.45
N ALA A 208 -4.79 -43.95 -20.67
CA ALA A 208 -3.56 -43.31 -20.22
C ALA A 208 -3.30 -42.00 -20.97
N ALA A 209 -3.54 -41.98 -22.29
CA ALA A 209 -3.44 -40.79 -23.13
C ALA A 209 -4.37 -39.66 -22.65
N GLN A 210 -5.63 -40.00 -22.34
CA GLN A 210 -6.60 -39.03 -21.79
C GLN A 210 -6.18 -38.46 -20.44
N VAL A 211 -5.60 -39.28 -19.54
CA VAL A 211 -5.10 -38.81 -18.24
C VAL A 211 -3.98 -37.79 -18.41
N VAL A 212 -3.04 -38.04 -19.32
CA VAL A 212 -1.90 -37.14 -19.57
C VAL A 212 -2.36 -35.81 -20.16
N LEU A 213 -3.31 -35.83 -21.10
CA LEU A 213 -3.90 -34.62 -21.67
C LEU A 213 -4.59 -33.77 -20.58
N LYS A 214 -5.48 -34.38 -19.79
CA LYS A 214 -6.16 -33.70 -18.69
C LYS A 214 -5.18 -33.11 -17.67
N LEU A 215 -4.13 -33.85 -17.31
CA LEU A 215 -3.09 -33.35 -16.41
C LEU A 215 -2.34 -32.14 -17.00
N SER A 216 -2.04 -32.17 -18.30
CA SER A 216 -1.41 -31.06 -19.03
C SER A 216 -2.29 -29.80 -19.00
N ASP A 217 -3.59 -29.95 -19.22
CA ASP A 217 -4.55 -28.84 -19.19
C ASP A 217 -4.72 -28.26 -17.77
N LEU A 218 -4.77 -29.10 -16.73
CA LEU A 218 -4.79 -28.63 -15.34
C LEU A 218 -3.53 -27.83 -14.96
N LEU A 219 -2.35 -28.30 -15.37
CA LEU A 219 -1.09 -27.59 -15.14
C LEU A 219 -1.05 -26.25 -15.88
N ARG A 220 -1.51 -26.22 -17.13
CA ARG A 220 -1.60 -24.98 -17.91
C ARG A 220 -2.51 -23.96 -17.23
N PHE A 221 -3.69 -24.40 -16.80
CA PHE A 221 -4.63 -23.52 -16.11
C PHE A 221 -4.02 -22.97 -14.80
N SER A 222 -3.41 -23.84 -13.99
CA SER A 222 -2.79 -23.43 -12.72
C SER A 222 -1.63 -22.44 -12.91
N LEU A 223 -0.82 -22.60 -13.96
CA LEU A 223 0.34 -21.73 -14.21
C LEU A 223 -0.01 -20.39 -14.86
N TYR A 224 -1.02 -20.33 -15.73
CA TYR A 224 -1.31 -19.14 -16.53
C TYR A 224 -2.57 -18.37 -16.10
N GLU A 225 -3.62 -19.06 -15.63
CA GLU A 225 -4.90 -18.43 -15.29
C GLU A 225 -4.98 -18.00 -13.82
N SER A 226 -4.18 -18.60 -12.92
CA SER A 226 -4.15 -18.28 -11.48
C SER A 226 -3.79 -16.82 -11.14
N ASN A 227 -3.16 -16.11 -12.09
CA ASN A 227 -2.72 -14.72 -11.94
C ASN A 227 -3.70 -13.68 -12.49
N ARG A 228 -4.79 -14.11 -13.14
CA ARG A 228 -5.82 -13.18 -13.59
C ARG A 228 -6.70 -12.79 -12.40
N GLY A 229 -7.18 -11.55 -12.39
CA GLY A 229 -8.10 -11.09 -11.34
C GLY A 229 -9.39 -11.90 -11.32
N PHE A 230 -9.97 -12.10 -12.51
CA PHE A 230 -11.15 -12.94 -12.73
C PHE A 230 -11.05 -13.63 -14.09
N ILE A 231 -11.70 -14.80 -14.20
CA ILE A 231 -11.84 -15.60 -15.43
C ILE A 231 -13.32 -15.92 -15.66
N PRO A 232 -13.74 -16.27 -16.90
CA PRO A 232 -15.10 -16.72 -17.14
C PRO A 232 -15.44 -17.96 -16.29
N LEU A 233 -16.63 -18.01 -15.69
CA LEU A 233 -17.09 -19.13 -14.86
C LEU A 233 -17.01 -20.46 -15.63
N LYS A 234 -17.33 -20.42 -16.93
CA LYS A 234 -17.19 -21.56 -17.84
C LYS A 234 -15.78 -22.17 -17.83
N ARG A 235 -14.74 -21.35 -17.77
CA ARG A 235 -13.34 -21.82 -17.73
C ARG A 235 -13.00 -22.49 -16.40
N GLU A 236 -13.49 -21.95 -15.28
CA GLU A 236 -13.36 -22.62 -13.98
C GLU A 236 -14.09 -23.96 -14.02
N VAL A 237 -15.30 -24.04 -14.60
CA VAL A 237 -16.07 -25.28 -14.72
C VAL A 237 -15.35 -26.34 -15.54
N GLU A 238 -14.81 -25.98 -16.71
CA GLU A 238 -13.98 -26.87 -17.54
C GLU A 238 -12.84 -27.47 -16.70
N PHE A 239 -12.12 -26.62 -15.97
CA PHE A 239 -11.05 -27.04 -15.07
C PHE A 239 -11.53 -27.98 -13.96
N LEU A 240 -12.65 -27.68 -13.29
CA LEU A 240 -13.20 -28.54 -12.23
C LEU A 240 -13.66 -29.89 -12.79
N SER A 241 -14.27 -29.92 -13.98
CA SER A 241 -14.68 -31.14 -14.66
C SER A 241 -13.49 -32.04 -14.98
N ASP A 242 -12.39 -31.46 -15.49
CA ASP A 242 -11.17 -32.22 -15.76
C ASP A 242 -10.55 -32.76 -14.47
N TYR A 243 -10.47 -31.93 -13.43
CA TYR A 243 -9.97 -32.36 -12.13
C TYR A 243 -10.80 -33.50 -11.52
N ILE A 244 -12.13 -33.37 -11.48
CA ILE A 244 -13.04 -34.40 -10.96
C ILE A 244 -12.88 -35.70 -11.76
N SER A 245 -12.72 -35.62 -13.08
CA SER A 245 -12.53 -36.81 -13.92
C SER A 245 -11.22 -37.55 -13.61
N LEU A 246 -10.13 -36.82 -13.31
CA LEU A 246 -8.88 -37.44 -12.86
C LEU A 246 -9.02 -38.09 -11.47
N GLU A 247 -9.74 -37.43 -10.55
CA GLU A 247 -10.04 -37.99 -9.23
C GLU A 247 -10.92 -39.27 -9.33
N GLN A 248 -11.87 -39.31 -10.26
CA GLN A 248 -12.66 -40.51 -10.56
C GLN A 248 -11.78 -41.66 -11.05
N ILE A 249 -10.81 -41.39 -11.94
CA ILE A 249 -9.86 -42.40 -12.41
C ILE A 249 -8.98 -42.88 -11.25
N ARG A 250 -8.42 -41.96 -10.46
CA ARG A 250 -7.52 -42.25 -9.34
C ARG A 250 -8.17 -43.13 -8.27
N HIS A 251 -9.42 -42.84 -7.92
CA HIS A 251 -10.12 -43.52 -6.82
C HIS A 251 -11.03 -44.66 -7.27
N SER A 252 -11.25 -44.81 -8.57
CA SER A 252 -11.94 -45.95 -9.18
C SER A 252 -13.27 -46.27 -8.47
N SER A 253 -13.58 -47.55 -8.20
CA SER A 253 -14.83 -48.01 -7.60
C SER A 253 -14.96 -47.78 -6.09
N ARG A 254 -13.97 -47.17 -5.43
CA ARG A 254 -13.98 -46.99 -3.97
C ARG A 254 -14.86 -45.82 -3.50
N VAL A 255 -15.18 -44.91 -4.41
CA VAL A 255 -15.87 -43.64 -4.10
C VAL A 255 -16.98 -43.37 -5.10
N SER A 256 -18.18 -43.08 -4.60
CA SER A 256 -19.28 -42.58 -5.43
C SER A 256 -19.15 -41.07 -5.60
N ILE A 257 -18.78 -40.63 -6.81
CA ILE A 257 -18.59 -39.21 -7.13
C ILE A 257 -19.73 -38.77 -8.03
N GLN A 258 -20.57 -37.86 -7.54
CA GLN A 258 -21.69 -37.28 -8.28
C GLN A 258 -21.45 -35.79 -8.44
N TYR A 259 -21.50 -35.29 -9.67
CA TYR A 259 -21.43 -33.85 -9.91
C TYR A 259 -22.46 -33.40 -10.96
N CYS A 260 -22.98 -32.20 -10.78
CA CYS A 260 -23.90 -31.57 -11.73
C CYS A 260 -23.60 -30.07 -11.84
N PHE A 261 -23.28 -29.64 -13.05
CA PHE A 261 -23.02 -28.26 -13.40
C PHE A 261 -24.10 -27.82 -14.39
N SER A 262 -24.89 -26.81 -14.03
CA SER A 262 -26.08 -26.42 -14.79
C SER A 262 -26.31 -24.91 -14.78
N GLY A 263 -27.00 -24.40 -15.80
CA GLY A 263 -27.27 -22.97 -15.96
C GLY A 263 -26.07 -22.13 -16.43
N ILE A 264 -24.94 -22.76 -16.77
CA ILE A 264 -23.72 -22.09 -17.19
C ILE A 264 -23.83 -21.74 -18.67
N GLN A 265 -24.29 -20.53 -18.97
CA GLN A 265 -24.60 -20.13 -20.34
C GLN A 265 -23.81 -18.92 -20.83
N ASP A 266 -23.13 -18.19 -19.94
CA ASP A 266 -22.58 -16.87 -20.27
C ASP A 266 -21.06 -16.80 -20.12
N GLU A 267 -20.38 -16.15 -21.09
CA GLU A 267 -18.96 -15.79 -20.98
C GLU A 267 -18.75 -14.53 -20.12
N GLU A 268 -19.81 -13.77 -19.86
CA GLU A 268 -19.77 -12.53 -19.08
C GLU A 268 -19.60 -12.77 -17.57
N VAL A 269 -20.11 -13.88 -17.06
CA VAL A 269 -20.03 -14.21 -15.63
C VAL A 269 -18.61 -14.60 -15.25
N LYS A 270 -18.04 -13.84 -14.31
CA LYS A 270 -16.64 -13.92 -13.93
C LYS A 270 -16.46 -14.42 -12.50
N ILE A 271 -15.47 -15.28 -12.32
CA ILE A 271 -15.09 -15.84 -11.02
C ILE A 271 -13.58 -15.73 -10.79
N ALA A 272 -13.17 -15.61 -9.54
CA ALA A 272 -11.76 -15.69 -9.18
C ALA A 272 -11.24 -17.10 -9.52
N PRO A 273 -10.13 -17.23 -10.26
CA PRO A 273 -9.62 -18.52 -10.74
C PRO A 273 -9.18 -19.42 -9.58
N LEU A 274 -9.38 -20.73 -9.67
CA LEU A 274 -9.00 -21.68 -8.61
C LEU A 274 -9.65 -21.39 -7.25
N LEU A 275 -10.87 -20.84 -7.23
CA LEU A 275 -11.59 -20.58 -5.99
C LEU A 275 -12.31 -21.85 -5.52
N LEU A 276 -13.05 -22.48 -6.43
CA LEU A 276 -13.95 -23.58 -6.12
C LEU A 276 -13.19 -24.90 -5.88
N ILE A 277 -12.04 -25.05 -6.55
CA ILE A 277 -11.18 -26.24 -6.43
C ILE A 277 -10.76 -26.52 -4.98
N ASN A 278 -10.53 -25.49 -4.17
CA ASN A 278 -10.12 -25.67 -2.76
C ASN A 278 -11.16 -26.47 -1.95
N PHE A 279 -12.45 -26.29 -2.25
CA PHE A 279 -13.51 -27.04 -1.58
C PHE A 279 -13.61 -28.48 -2.08
N ILE A 280 -13.40 -28.69 -3.39
CA ILE A 280 -13.39 -30.01 -4.01
C ILE A 280 -12.19 -30.83 -3.53
N GLU A 281 -11.00 -30.24 -3.50
CA GLU A 281 -9.78 -30.83 -2.94
C GLU A 281 -9.98 -31.24 -1.48
N ASN A 282 -10.56 -30.35 -0.66
CA ASN A 282 -10.87 -30.67 0.73
C ASN A 282 -11.85 -31.86 0.82
N ALA A 283 -12.92 -31.88 0.02
CA ALA A 283 -13.87 -32.97 0.02
C ALA A 283 -13.25 -34.31 -0.38
N PHE A 284 -12.32 -34.34 -1.34
CA PHE A 284 -11.61 -35.56 -1.70
C PHE A 284 -10.56 -35.97 -0.67
N LYS A 285 -9.81 -35.01 -0.12
CA LYS A 285 -8.79 -35.25 0.91
C LYS A 285 -9.38 -35.85 2.18
N HIS A 286 -10.50 -35.31 2.65
CA HIS A 286 -11.14 -35.73 3.90
C HIS A 286 -12.21 -36.81 3.69
N GLY A 287 -12.93 -36.78 2.57
CA GLY A 287 -14.02 -37.71 2.30
C GLY A 287 -13.59 -39.09 1.84
N ILE A 288 -12.47 -39.21 1.11
CA ILE A 288 -12.03 -40.49 0.53
C ILE A 288 -11.00 -41.20 1.42
N ASN A 289 -10.01 -40.48 1.93
CA ASN A 289 -8.91 -41.10 2.67
C ASN A 289 -9.33 -41.60 4.07
N ALA A 290 -10.51 -41.21 4.54
CA ALA A 290 -10.95 -41.49 5.90
C ALA A 290 -11.89 -42.70 6.04
N THR A 291 -12.52 -43.18 4.95
CA THR A 291 -13.57 -44.21 5.03
C THR A 291 -13.18 -45.51 4.31
N ARG A 292 -13.03 -46.63 5.03
CA ARG A 292 -12.69 -47.95 4.45
C ARG A 292 -13.80 -48.57 3.60
N HIS A 293 -15.05 -48.07 3.67
CA HIS A 293 -16.18 -48.55 2.86
C HIS A 293 -17.10 -47.41 2.39
N ARG A 294 -17.37 -47.37 1.07
CA ARG A 294 -18.35 -46.52 0.36
C ARG A 294 -18.32 -45.02 0.69
N ALA A 295 -17.17 -44.38 0.53
CA ALA A 295 -17.08 -42.92 0.54
C ALA A 295 -17.89 -42.31 -0.61
N TRP A 296 -18.43 -41.12 -0.41
CA TRP A 296 -19.14 -40.39 -1.45
C TRP A 296 -18.84 -38.90 -1.42
N VAL A 297 -18.88 -38.28 -2.59
CA VAL A 297 -18.73 -36.83 -2.79
C VAL A 297 -19.81 -36.37 -3.76
N ARG A 298 -20.55 -35.33 -3.37
CA ARG A 298 -21.57 -34.67 -4.20
C ARG A 298 -21.19 -33.23 -4.45
N ILE A 299 -21.21 -32.83 -5.71
CA ILE A 299 -20.80 -31.50 -6.16
C ILE A 299 -21.93 -30.92 -7.01
N ARG A 300 -22.34 -29.70 -6.72
CA ARG A 300 -23.34 -28.98 -7.51
C ARG A 300 -22.88 -27.56 -7.76
N LEU A 301 -22.97 -27.12 -9.01
CA LEU A 301 -22.83 -25.72 -9.38
C LEU A 301 -24.05 -25.33 -10.21
N THR A 302 -24.72 -24.27 -9.78
CA THR A 302 -25.87 -23.69 -10.48
C THR A 302 -25.62 -22.21 -10.66
N GLN A 303 -25.74 -21.74 -11.89
CA GLN A 303 -25.78 -20.31 -12.20
C GLN A 303 -27.23 -19.93 -12.52
N ASP A 304 -27.74 -18.89 -11.85
CA ASP A 304 -28.98 -18.22 -12.19
C ASP A 304 -28.73 -16.70 -12.25
N LYS A 305 -28.77 -16.14 -13.46
CA LYS A 305 -28.43 -14.74 -13.74
C LYS A 305 -27.09 -14.33 -13.11
N ASP A 306 -27.16 -13.48 -12.09
CA ASP A 306 -26.03 -12.88 -11.39
C ASP A 306 -25.57 -13.67 -10.17
N THR A 307 -26.26 -14.78 -9.84
CA THR A 307 -25.98 -15.57 -8.66
C THR A 307 -25.41 -16.92 -9.04
N THR A 308 -24.24 -17.22 -8.50
CA THR A 308 -23.60 -18.53 -8.62
C THR A 308 -23.68 -19.23 -7.26
N GLU A 309 -24.38 -20.35 -7.22
CA GLU A 309 -24.43 -21.21 -6.03
C GLU A 309 -23.60 -22.48 -6.28
N PHE A 310 -22.67 -22.71 -5.37
CA PHE A 310 -21.79 -23.87 -5.37
C PHE A 310 -21.98 -24.65 -4.07
N THR A 311 -22.19 -25.96 -4.21
CA THR A 311 -22.37 -26.87 -3.09
C THR A 311 -21.42 -28.06 -3.23
N VAL A 312 -20.71 -28.39 -2.16
CA VAL A 312 -19.89 -29.60 -2.04
C VAL A 312 -20.22 -30.30 -0.75
N GLU A 313 -20.50 -31.59 -0.85
CA GLU A 313 -20.79 -32.45 0.29
C GLU A 313 -19.97 -33.73 0.21
N ASN A 314 -19.37 -34.17 1.31
CA ASN A 314 -18.67 -35.45 1.38
C ASN A 314 -19.01 -36.23 2.66
N SER A 315 -18.89 -37.55 2.58
CA SER A 315 -18.98 -38.45 3.74
C SER A 315 -17.84 -38.22 4.74
N LYS A 316 -18.11 -38.40 6.03
CA LYS A 316 -17.11 -38.46 7.11
C LYS A 316 -17.01 -39.88 7.70
N PRO A 317 -15.86 -40.29 8.27
CA PRO A 317 -15.74 -41.57 8.95
C PRO A 317 -16.55 -41.60 10.25
N ALA A 318 -17.17 -42.75 10.55
CA ALA A 318 -17.94 -42.98 11.79
C ALA A 318 -17.07 -43.00 13.07
N LYS A 319 -15.74 -43.04 12.95
CA LYS A 319 -14.78 -42.95 14.08
C LYS A 319 -13.68 -41.95 13.73
N LEU A 320 -13.62 -40.85 14.47
CA LEU A 320 -12.43 -40.00 14.57
C LEU A 320 -11.40 -40.77 15.40
N GLU A 321 -10.51 -41.54 14.76
CA GLU A 321 -9.26 -41.88 15.43
C GLU A 321 -8.45 -40.58 15.52
N ALA A 322 -8.28 -40.10 16.75
CA ALA A 322 -7.50 -38.92 17.08
C ALA A 322 -6.04 -39.12 16.63
N SER A 323 -5.75 -38.77 15.39
CA SER A 323 -4.39 -38.53 14.91
C SER A 323 -4.20 -37.02 14.87
N SER A 324 -3.41 -36.54 15.81
CA SER A 324 -3.18 -35.15 16.17
C SER A 324 -2.26 -34.39 15.21
N ASP A 325 -2.42 -34.57 13.90
CA ASP A 325 -1.63 -33.87 12.86
C ASP A 325 -2.50 -33.26 11.75
N PHE A 326 -3.77 -32.98 12.05
CA PHE A 326 -4.65 -32.31 11.10
C PHE A 326 -4.42 -30.79 11.12
N ASN A 327 -3.66 -30.31 10.14
CA ASN A 327 -3.66 -28.90 9.68
C ASN A 327 -5.03 -28.49 9.10
N GLU A 328 -6.11 -28.68 9.87
CA GLU A 328 -7.52 -28.57 9.47
C GLU A 328 -7.98 -27.12 9.21
N GLY A 329 -7.26 -26.12 9.72
CA GLY A 329 -7.68 -24.70 9.65
C GLY A 329 -7.19 -23.92 8.44
N ILE A 330 -5.98 -24.21 7.95
CA ILE A 330 -5.24 -23.29 7.07
C ILE A 330 -5.93 -23.11 5.71
N GLY A 331 -6.42 -24.21 5.11
CA GLY A 331 -7.05 -24.16 3.78
C GLY A 331 -8.37 -23.37 3.79
N LEU A 332 -9.24 -23.64 4.75
CA LEU A 332 -10.55 -22.98 4.85
C LEU A 332 -10.42 -21.52 5.29
N GLU A 333 -9.49 -21.22 6.20
CA GLU A 333 -9.21 -19.85 6.63
C GLU A 333 -8.68 -19.00 5.47
N ASN A 334 -7.78 -19.56 4.66
CA ASN A 334 -7.28 -18.91 3.44
C ASN A 334 -8.40 -18.63 2.44
N VAL A 335 -9.33 -19.56 2.24
CA VAL A 335 -10.49 -19.36 1.35
C VAL A 335 -11.44 -18.30 1.90
N LYS A 336 -11.74 -18.29 3.21
CA LYS A 336 -12.55 -17.24 3.85
C LYS A 336 -11.93 -15.86 3.67
N ARG A 337 -10.63 -15.73 3.92
CA ARG A 337 -9.90 -14.46 3.73
C ARG A 337 -9.92 -14.03 2.26
N ARG A 338 -9.71 -14.97 1.35
CA ARG A 338 -9.75 -14.71 -0.10
C ARG A 338 -11.14 -14.23 -0.56
N LEU A 339 -12.21 -14.86 -0.08
CA LEU A 339 -13.59 -14.44 -0.35
C LEU A 339 -13.86 -13.03 0.19
N ALA A 340 -13.41 -12.70 1.41
CA ALA A 340 -13.56 -11.37 1.99
C ALA A 340 -12.86 -10.27 1.17
N LEU A 341 -11.70 -10.59 0.58
CA LEU A 341 -10.93 -9.65 -0.23
C LEU A 341 -11.47 -9.50 -1.66
N GLN A 342 -11.90 -10.60 -2.29
CA GLN A 342 -12.29 -10.61 -3.71
C GLN A 342 -13.79 -10.38 -3.93
N TYR A 343 -14.63 -10.64 -2.92
CA TYR A 343 -16.09 -10.52 -3.01
C TYR A 343 -16.68 -9.77 -1.79
N PRO A 344 -16.23 -8.55 -1.46
CA PRO A 344 -16.70 -7.83 -0.28
C PRO A 344 -18.22 -7.59 -0.35
N GLY A 345 -18.99 -8.09 0.62
CA GLY A 345 -20.46 -7.98 0.66
C GLY A 345 -21.20 -8.79 -0.42
N LYS A 346 -20.48 -9.43 -1.34
CA LYS A 346 -21.01 -10.18 -2.51
C LYS A 346 -20.91 -11.70 -2.36
N HIS A 347 -20.64 -12.22 -1.16
CA HIS A 347 -20.55 -13.66 -0.92
C HIS A 347 -21.23 -14.09 0.39
N ARG A 348 -21.66 -15.35 0.42
CA ARG A 348 -22.12 -16.04 1.62
C ARG A 348 -21.58 -17.45 1.64
N LEU A 349 -20.80 -17.78 2.67
CA LEU A 349 -20.28 -19.13 2.90
C LEU A 349 -21.01 -19.73 4.11
N LYS A 350 -21.69 -20.86 3.91
CA LYS A 350 -22.29 -21.67 4.96
C LYS A 350 -21.60 -23.03 5.00
N ILE A 351 -21.27 -23.48 6.19
CA ILE A 351 -20.64 -24.78 6.41
C ILE A 351 -21.48 -25.51 7.45
N LYS A 352 -21.87 -26.73 7.13
CA LYS A 352 -22.53 -27.64 8.08
C LYS A 352 -21.63 -28.86 8.23
N ASP A 353 -21.15 -29.05 9.45
CA ASP A 353 -20.41 -30.24 9.81
C ASP A 353 -21.33 -31.13 10.66
N THR A 354 -21.64 -32.31 10.16
CA THR A 354 -22.47 -33.31 10.85
C THR A 354 -21.63 -34.54 11.20
N THR A 355 -22.22 -35.49 11.91
CA THR A 355 -21.55 -36.76 12.25
C THR A 355 -21.14 -37.55 11.01
N ASP A 356 -21.95 -37.50 9.95
CA ASP A 356 -21.82 -38.39 8.79
C ASP A 356 -21.43 -37.66 7.51
N SER A 357 -21.62 -36.34 7.44
CA SER A 357 -21.25 -35.54 6.27
C SER A 357 -20.70 -34.15 6.61
N PHE A 358 -19.86 -33.64 5.72
CA PHE A 358 -19.38 -32.27 5.70
C PHE A 358 -19.94 -31.56 4.47
N LEU A 359 -20.68 -30.47 4.67
CA LEU A 359 -21.37 -29.72 3.62
C LEU A 359 -20.89 -28.27 3.58
N VAL A 360 -20.50 -27.82 2.40
CA VAL A 360 -20.16 -26.43 2.10
C VAL A 360 -21.13 -25.89 1.07
N ILE A 361 -21.72 -24.73 1.35
CA ILE A 361 -22.57 -23.97 0.44
C ILE A 361 -21.96 -22.58 0.30
N LEU A 362 -21.55 -22.23 -0.92
CA LEU A 362 -21.05 -20.92 -1.28
C LEU A 362 -22.02 -20.28 -2.26
N THR A 363 -22.52 -19.10 -1.91
CA THR A 363 -23.30 -18.24 -2.81
C THR A 363 -22.47 -17.02 -3.15
N LEU A 364 -22.32 -16.72 -4.44
CA LEU A 364 -21.60 -15.55 -4.96
C LEU A 364 -22.54 -14.71 -5.82
N GLN A 365 -22.45 -13.39 -5.68
CA GLN A 365 -22.95 -12.44 -6.66
C GLN A 365 -21.83 -12.15 -7.65
N THR A 366 -21.96 -12.65 -8.88
CA THR A 366 -20.89 -12.72 -9.88
C THR A 366 -20.95 -11.64 -10.97
N ASN A 367 -21.94 -10.73 -10.92
CA ASN A 367 -21.98 -9.52 -11.74
C ASN A 367 -21.60 -8.24 -10.94
N GLU A 368 -21.08 -7.24 -11.66
CA GLU A 368 -20.71 -5.93 -11.10
C GLU A 368 -21.92 -5.12 -10.64
#